data_AF-A0A2D8UGF9-F1
#
_entry.id   AF-A0A2D8UGF9-F1
#
_cell.length_a   1.000
_cell.length_b   1.000
_cell.length_c   1.000
_cell.angle_alpha   90.00
_cell.angle_beta   90.00
_cell.angle_gamma   90.00
#
_symmetry.space_group_name_H-M   'P 1'
#
loop_
_entity.id
_entity.type
_entity.pdbx_description
1 polymer ?
#
loop_
_entity_poly.entity_id
_entity_poly.type
_entity_poly.pdbx_seq_one_letter_code
_entity_poly.pdbx_strand_id
1 'polypeptide(L)'
;MTNLKQALSLGCTGALAIFIAFYFALPPWVLFIAWVSYHLFGTNLKTAFTILIQQLFGILIAMLIQYTGACLSAFIGAFGFPLAVFIAMIGVFYISKLKRLNTIPAYFLGLITWFSSGFEIAVQSLFTLILSLVLGYCIAALDTFLHNKLAAKK
;
A
#
# COMPACT_ATOMS: atom_id res chain seq x y z
N MET A 1 16.42 26.44 6.02
CA MET A 1 17.27 25.91 4.95
C MET A 1 17.46 24.41 5.17
N THR A 2 16.78 23.59 4.37
CA THR A 2 17.03 22.14 4.29
C THR A 2 18.52 21.91 4.05
N ASN A 3 19.15 21.11 4.90
CA ASN A 3 20.60 20.88 4.84
C ASN A 3 20.90 20.03 3.57
N LEU A 4 21.87 20.42 2.73
CA LEU A 4 22.24 19.70 1.50
C LEU A 4 22.36 18.18 1.73
N LYS A 5 22.88 17.79 2.90
CA LYS A 5 23.00 16.39 3.33
C LYS A 5 21.66 15.64 3.39
N GLN A 6 20.59 16.29 3.84
CA GLN A 6 19.24 15.69 3.91
C GLN A 6 18.64 15.53 2.50
N ALA A 7 18.86 16.50 1.61
CA ALA A 7 18.42 16.40 0.23
C ALA A 7 19.13 15.26 -0.52
N LEU A 8 20.45 15.14 -0.34
CA LEU A 8 21.23 14.02 -0.89
C LEU A 8 20.76 12.67 -0.35
N SER A 9 20.47 12.58 0.95
CA SER A 9 19.93 11.36 1.56
C SER A 9 18.61 10.93 0.91
N LEU A 10 17.66 11.86 0.75
CA LEU A 10 16.37 11.59 0.12
C LEU A 10 16.52 11.17 -1.35
N GLY A 11 17.43 11.81 -2.09
CA GLY A 11 17.76 11.43 -3.46
C GLY A 11 18.34 10.01 -3.55
N CYS A 12 19.26 9.66 -2.64
CA CYS A 12 19.86 8.33 -2.59
C CYS A 12 18.85 7.24 -2.22
N THR A 13 17.97 7.48 -1.24
CA THR A 13 16.92 6.50 -0.87
C THR A 13 15.91 6.33 -1.99
N GLY A 14 15.57 7.41 -2.71
CA GLY A 14 14.72 7.38 -3.90
C GLY A 14 15.34 6.56 -5.04
N ALA A 15 16.61 6.82 -5.35
CA ALA A 15 17.34 6.07 -6.37
C ALA A 15 17.46 4.58 -6.01
N LEU A 16 17.74 4.27 -4.73
CA LEU A 16 17.80 2.90 -4.22
C LEU A 16 16.45 2.19 -4.36
N ALA A 17 15.33 2.86 -4.06
CA ALA A 17 13.99 2.31 -4.25
C ALA A 17 13.71 1.90 -5.69
N ILE A 18 14.00 2.78 -6.64
CA ILE A 18 13.84 2.49 -8.06
C ILE A 18 14.74 1.35 -8.50
N PHE A 19 16.01 1.36 -8.08
CA PHE A 19 16.96 0.30 -8.41
C PHE A 19 16.47 -1.07 -7.92
N ILE A 20 16.04 -1.17 -6.66
CA ILE A 20 15.50 -2.40 -6.08
C ILE A 20 14.24 -2.83 -6.83
N ALA A 21 13.32 -1.89 -7.09
CA ALA A 21 12.08 -2.21 -7.80
C ALA A 21 12.37 -2.81 -9.18
N PHE A 22 13.25 -2.18 -9.97
CA PHE A 22 13.60 -2.70 -11.29
C PHE A 22 14.40 -4.00 -11.24
N TYR A 23 15.33 -4.14 -10.31
CA TYR A 23 16.13 -5.37 -10.17
C TYR A 23 15.26 -6.60 -9.88
N PHE A 24 14.23 -6.45 -9.05
CA PHE A 24 13.27 -7.52 -8.71
C PHE A 24 12.01 -7.52 -9.58
N ALA A 25 11.95 -6.72 -10.65
CA ALA A 25 10.77 -6.54 -11.51
C ALA A 25 9.46 -6.22 -10.73
N LEU A 26 9.59 -5.43 -9.68
CA LEU A 26 8.49 -4.96 -8.84
C LEU A 26 7.94 -3.64 -9.37
N PRO A 27 6.62 -3.38 -9.23
CA PRO A 27 6.02 -2.10 -9.60
C PRO A 27 6.53 -0.96 -8.70
N PRO A 28 7.32 0.00 -9.23
CA PRO A 28 7.91 1.05 -8.39
C PRO A 28 6.87 1.96 -7.76
N TRP A 29 5.73 2.15 -8.43
CA TRP A 29 4.64 2.98 -7.92
C TRP A 29 4.00 2.42 -6.64
N VAL A 30 3.95 1.09 -6.47
CA VAL A 30 3.44 0.43 -5.25
C VAL A 30 4.41 0.65 -4.09
N LEU A 31 5.70 0.61 -4.38
CA LEU A 31 6.74 0.94 -3.41
C LEU A 31 6.59 2.39 -2.94
N PHE A 32 6.34 3.33 -3.84
CA PHE A 32 6.04 4.72 -3.47
C PHE A 32 4.73 4.89 -2.71
N ILE A 33 3.67 4.13 -3.03
CA ILE A 33 2.43 4.11 -2.23
C ILE A 33 2.76 3.75 -0.78
N ALA A 34 3.53 2.69 -0.54
CA ALA A 34 3.95 2.30 0.80
C ALA A 34 4.82 3.36 1.48
N TRP A 35 5.75 3.97 0.74
CA TRP A 35 6.60 5.03 1.27
C TRP A 35 5.78 6.26 1.70
N VAL A 36 4.90 6.74 0.82
CA VAL A 36 3.99 7.85 1.15
C VAL A 36 3.08 7.48 2.33
N SER A 37 2.58 6.25 2.37
CA SER A 37 1.73 5.76 3.46
C SER A 37 2.45 5.81 4.81
N TYR A 38 3.73 5.42 4.86
CA TYR A 38 4.53 5.51 6.07
C TYR A 38 4.58 6.94 6.63
N HIS A 39 4.80 7.93 5.76
CA HIS A 39 4.87 9.33 6.17
C HIS A 39 3.49 9.93 6.46
N LEU A 40 2.46 9.53 5.72
CA LEU A 40 1.10 10.05 5.83
C LEU A 40 0.41 9.62 7.14
N PHE A 41 0.58 8.36 7.53
CA PHE A 41 -0.10 7.80 8.71
C PHE A 41 0.77 7.75 9.96
N GLY A 42 2.08 8.01 9.84
CA GLY A 42 3.00 8.17 10.95
C GLY A 42 4.23 7.28 10.84
N THR A 43 5.38 7.86 11.16
CA THR A 43 6.72 7.27 10.97
C THR A 43 7.17 6.30 12.06
N ASN A 44 6.23 5.76 12.83
CA ASN A 44 6.51 4.76 13.86
C ASN A 44 6.30 3.35 13.31
N LEU A 45 7.22 2.42 13.58
CA LEU A 45 7.15 1.02 13.09
C LEU A 45 5.83 0.32 13.46
N LYS A 46 5.32 0.57 14.68
CA LYS A 46 4.04 -0.02 15.14
C LYS A 46 2.85 0.46 14.29
N THR A 47 2.82 1.75 13.97
CA THR A 47 1.78 2.34 13.13
C THR A 47 1.95 1.83 11.69
N ALA A 48 3.17 1.88 11.15
CA ALA A 48 3.50 1.37 9.82
C ALA A 48 3.04 -0.08 9.60
N PHE A 49 3.34 -0.96 10.56
CA PHE A 49 2.90 -2.36 10.50
C PHE A 49 1.38 -2.50 10.51
N THR A 50 0.69 -1.69 11.33
CA THR A 50 -0.76 -1.67 11.41
C THR A 50 -1.40 -1.16 10.12
N ILE A 51 -0.80 -0.16 9.46
CA ILE A 51 -1.27 0.36 8.17
C ILE A 51 -0.99 -0.64 7.04
N LEU A 52 0.20 -1.26 7.03
CA LEU A 52 0.55 -2.30 6.07
C LEU A 52 -0.49 -3.44 6.12
N ILE A 53 -0.84 -3.95 7.32
CA ILE A 53 -1.87 -4.97 7.47
C ILE A 53 -3.21 -4.52 6.86
N GLN A 54 -3.62 -3.27 7.08
CA GLN A 54 -4.87 -2.74 6.52
C GLN A 54 -4.81 -2.62 5.00
N GLN A 55 -3.65 -2.26 4.43
CA GLN A 55 -3.44 -2.28 2.98
C GLN A 55 -3.50 -3.70 2.41
N LEU A 56 -2.92 -4.68 3.10
CA LEU A 56 -3.00 -6.09 2.70
C LEU A 56 -4.45 -6.58 2.71
N PHE A 57 -5.22 -6.24 3.75
CA PHE A 57 -6.67 -6.51 3.74
C PHE A 57 -7.38 -5.78 2.62
N GLY A 58 -7.02 -4.53 2.32
CA GLY A 58 -7.52 -3.80 1.16
C GLY A 58 -7.30 -4.57 -0.14
N ILE A 59 -6.10 -5.12 -0.37
CA ILE A 59 -5.81 -5.96 -1.55
C ILE A 59 -6.70 -7.20 -1.58
N LEU A 60 -6.82 -7.91 -0.46
CA LEU A 60 -7.67 -9.12 -0.38
C LEU A 60 -9.16 -8.81 -0.64
N ILE A 61 -9.64 -7.66 -0.14
CA ILE A 61 -11.01 -7.20 -0.39
C ILE A 61 -11.18 -6.85 -1.87
N ALA A 62 -10.19 -6.24 -2.53
CA ALA A 62 -10.26 -5.97 -3.97
C ALA A 62 -10.31 -7.27 -4.80
N MET A 63 -9.51 -8.28 -4.44
CA MET A 63 -9.58 -9.60 -5.06
C MET A 63 -10.97 -10.23 -4.89
N LEU A 64 -11.54 -10.13 -3.68
CA LEU A 64 -12.89 -10.62 -3.39
C LEU A 64 -13.95 -9.88 -4.23
N ILE A 65 -13.86 -8.55 -4.33
CA ILE A 65 -14.73 -7.73 -5.18
C ILE A 65 -14.62 -8.14 -6.64
N GLN A 66 -13.41 -8.34 -7.15
CA GLN A 66 -13.18 -8.73 -8.55
C GLN A 66 -13.81 -10.10 -8.85
N TYR A 67 -13.60 -11.08 -7.97
CA TYR A 67 -14.16 -12.42 -8.12
C TYR A 67 -15.69 -12.43 -7.99
N THR A 68 -16.23 -11.86 -6.92
CA THR A 68 -17.67 -11.82 -6.67
C THR A 68 -18.39 -10.93 -7.67
N GLY A 69 -17.77 -9.84 -8.11
CA GLY A 69 -18.30 -8.95 -9.14
C GLY A 69 -18.39 -9.63 -10.50
N ALA A 70 -17.41 -10.44 -10.89
CA ALA A 70 -17.50 -11.25 -12.11
C ALA A 70 -18.64 -12.29 -12.01
N CYS A 71 -18.75 -12.97 -10.88
CA CYS A 71 -19.82 -13.93 -10.61
C CYS A 71 -21.21 -13.26 -10.67
N LEU A 72 -21.42 -12.16 -9.95
CA LEU A 72 -22.68 -11.41 -9.97
C LEU A 72 -22.99 -10.84 -11.36
N SER A 73 -21.98 -10.40 -12.12
CA SER A 73 -22.20 -9.88 -13.46
C SER A 73 -22.74 -10.93 -14.42
N ALA A 74 -22.47 -12.22 -14.17
CA ALA A 74 -23.08 -13.31 -14.92
C ALA A 74 -24.60 -13.44 -14.67
N PHE A 75 -25.11 -12.98 -13.53
CA PHE A 75 -26.54 -13.05 -13.17
C PHE A 75 -27.30 -11.75 -13.43
N ILE A 76 -26.69 -10.60 -13.13
CA ILE A 76 -27.36 -9.28 -13.17
C ILE A 76 -26.66 -8.27 -14.11
N GLY A 77 -25.77 -8.74 -14.98
CA GLY A 77 -25.11 -7.92 -15.99
C GLY A 77 -24.25 -6.82 -15.41
N ALA A 78 -24.34 -5.62 -15.99
CA ALA A 78 -23.49 -4.47 -15.64
C ALA A 78 -23.60 -4.02 -14.16
N PHE A 79 -24.66 -4.39 -13.45
CA PHE A 79 -24.83 -4.07 -12.02
C PHE A 79 -24.06 -4.99 -11.07
N GLY A 80 -23.52 -6.10 -11.57
CA GLY A 80 -22.87 -7.11 -10.75
C GLY A 80 -21.64 -6.59 -10.00
N PHE A 81 -20.73 -5.92 -10.71
CA PHE A 81 -19.54 -5.33 -10.10
C PHE A 81 -19.86 -4.19 -9.11
N PRO A 82 -20.71 -3.19 -9.43
CA PRO A 82 -21.14 -2.18 -8.46
C PRO A 82 -21.75 -2.77 -7.18
N LEU A 83 -22.57 -3.82 -7.30
CA LEU A 83 -23.17 -4.48 -6.13
C LEU A 83 -22.13 -5.18 -5.26
N ALA A 84 -21.13 -5.84 -5.86
CA ALA A 84 -20.02 -6.44 -5.12
C ALA A 84 -19.21 -5.39 -4.34
N VAL A 85 -18.91 -4.24 -4.98
CA VAL A 85 -18.26 -3.11 -4.30
C VAL A 85 -19.11 -2.61 -3.13
N PHE A 86 -20.41 -2.41 -3.34
CA PHE A 86 -21.33 -1.94 -2.30
C PHE A 86 -21.30 -2.84 -1.06
N ILE A 87 -21.43 -4.16 -1.25
CA ILE A 87 -21.40 -5.14 -0.16
C ILE A 87 -20.05 -5.11 0.56
N ALA A 88 -18.94 -5.08 -0.19
CA ALA A 88 -17.61 -5.01 0.39
C ALA A 88 -17.40 -3.72 1.21
N MET A 89 -17.91 -2.58 0.75
CA MET A 89 -17.78 -1.30 1.46
C MET A 89 -18.56 -1.27 2.78
N ILE A 90 -19.72 -1.93 2.85
CA ILE A 90 -20.41 -2.15 4.12
C ILE A 90 -19.50 -2.92 5.09
N GLY A 91 -18.83 -3.98 4.61
CA GLY A 91 -17.87 -4.74 5.41
C GLY A 91 -16.71 -3.87 5.91
N VAL A 92 -16.08 -3.08 5.03
CA VAL A 92 -14.98 -2.16 5.38
C VAL A 92 -15.42 -1.17 6.46
N PHE A 93 -16.65 -0.64 6.39
CA PHE A 93 -17.19 0.26 7.41
C PHE A 93 -17.33 -0.40 8.79
N TYR A 94 -17.71 -1.67 8.86
CA TYR A 94 -17.75 -2.37 10.16
C TYR A 94 -16.36 -2.68 10.68
N ILE A 95 -15.43 -3.09 9.80
CA ILE A 95 -14.02 -3.29 10.15
C ILE A 95 -13.41 -1.99 10.70
N SER A 96 -13.79 -0.84 10.15
CA SER A 96 -13.25 0.44 10.60
C SER A 96 -13.67 0.83 12.02
N LYS A 97 -14.62 0.13 12.64
CA LYS A 97 -14.99 0.31 14.05
C LYS A 97 -14.06 -0.43 15.02
N LEU A 98 -13.14 -1.27 14.53
CA LEU A 98 -12.17 -1.98 15.36
C LEU A 98 -11.10 -1.04 15.91
N LYS A 99 -10.68 -1.23 17.17
CA LYS A 99 -9.72 -0.33 17.85
C LYS A 99 -8.37 -0.14 17.15
N ARG A 100 -7.89 -1.16 16.42
CA ARG A 100 -6.55 -1.15 15.79
C ARG A 100 -6.58 -1.10 14.27
N LEU A 101 -7.72 -1.37 13.65
CA LEU A 101 -7.85 -1.60 12.21
C LEU A 101 -8.84 -0.61 11.58
N ASN A 102 -8.80 0.64 12.05
CA ASN A 102 -9.78 1.69 11.80
C ASN A 102 -9.37 2.74 10.75
N THR A 103 -8.22 2.58 10.12
CA THR A 103 -7.71 3.54 9.14
C THR A 103 -8.29 3.24 7.77
N ILE A 104 -9.53 3.69 7.52
CA ILE A 104 -10.22 3.51 6.23
C ILE A 104 -9.33 3.84 5.03
N PRO A 105 -8.57 4.96 4.99
CA PRO A 105 -7.71 5.28 3.86
C PRO A 105 -6.65 4.19 3.55
N ALA A 106 -6.17 3.46 4.55
CA ALA A 106 -5.20 2.37 4.35
C ALA A 106 -5.81 1.22 3.55
N TYR A 107 -7.06 0.84 3.83
CA TYR A 107 -7.78 -0.16 3.03
C TYR A 107 -7.96 0.31 1.58
N PHE A 108 -8.34 1.58 1.38
CA PHE A 108 -8.48 2.15 0.04
C PHE A 108 -7.17 2.17 -0.73
N LEU A 109 -6.04 2.47 -0.09
CA LEU A 109 -4.73 2.36 -0.76
C LEU A 109 -4.42 0.92 -1.18
N GLY A 110 -4.80 -0.08 -0.37
CA GLY A 110 -4.74 -1.48 -0.77
C GLY A 110 -5.64 -1.83 -1.95
N LEU A 111 -6.90 -1.37 -1.92
CA LEU A 111 -7.86 -1.55 -3.02
C LEU A 111 -7.33 -0.95 -4.33
N ILE A 112 -6.89 0.31 -4.27
CA ILE A 112 -6.29 1.03 -5.40
C ILE A 112 -5.05 0.28 -5.91
N THR A 113 -4.20 -0.20 -5.00
CA THR A 113 -3.00 -0.97 -5.37
C THR A 113 -3.35 -2.21 -6.20
N TRP A 114 -4.39 -2.96 -5.82
CA TRP A 114 -4.83 -4.11 -6.60
C TRP A 114 -5.45 -3.69 -7.94
N PHE A 115 -6.47 -2.83 -7.93
CA PHE A 115 -7.20 -2.47 -9.14
C PHE A 115 -6.34 -1.75 -10.18
N SER A 116 -5.42 -0.89 -9.76
CA SER A 116 -4.50 -0.19 -10.66
C SER A 116 -3.38 -1.08 -11.22
N SER A 117 -3.10 -2.22 -10.61
CA SER A 117 -2.08 -3.16 -11.12
C SER A 117 -2.50 -3.82 -12.43
N GLY A 118 -3.80 -3.95 -12.67
CA GLY A 118 -4.32 -4.73 -13.81
C GLY A 118 -3.96 -6.21 -13.77
N PHE A 119 -3.47 -6.72 -12.63
CA PHE A 119 -3.10 -8.11 -12.49
C PHE A 119 -4.31 -9.03 -12.46
N GLU A 120 -4.12 -10.23 -12.99
CA GLU A 120 -5.06 -11.31 -12.80
C GLU A 120 -4.99 -11.84 -11.36
N ILE A 121 -6.09 -12.45 -10.91
CA ILE A 121 -6.20 -13.08 -9.58
C ILE A 121 -5.28 -14.30 -9.56
N ALA A 122 -4.04 -14.09 -9.12
CA ALA A 122 -3.04 -15.13 -8.95
C ALA A 122 -2.22 -14.90 -7.68
N VAL A 123 -1.76 -16.00 -7.07
CA VAL A 123 -0.92 -15.97 -5.87
C VAL A 123 0.37 -15.19 -6.13
N GLN A 124 0.96 -15.34 -7.32
CA GLN A 124 2.16 -14.61 -7.72
C GLN A 124 1.92 -13.08 -7.76
N SER A 125 0.81 -12.64 -8.34
CA SER A 125 0.42 -11.21 -8.37
C SER A 125 0.33 -10.63 -6.95
N LEU A 126 -0.29 -11.38 -6.04
CA LEU A 126 -0.39 -11.00 -4.64
C LEU A 126 1.00 -10.88 -3.98
N PHE A 127 1.86 -11.88 -4.15
CA PHE A 127 3.23 -11.84 -3.62
C PHE A 127 4.04 -10.66 -4.15
N THR A 128 3.95 -10.35 -5.44
CA THR A 128 4.62 -9.19 -6.05
C THR A 128 4.18 -7.88 -5.39
N LEU A 129 2.88 -7.68 -5.17
CA LEU A 129 2.36 -6.47 -4.52
C LEU A 129 2.74 -6.40 -3.03
N ILE A 130 2.65 -7.52 -2.30
CA ILE A 130 3.07 -7.59 -0.89
C ILE A 130 4.54 -7.22 -0.76
N LEU A 131 5.41 -7.84 -1.58
CA LEU A 131 6.85 -7.58 -1.54
C LEU A 131 7.15 -6.12 -1.85
N SER A 132 6.47 -5.54 -2.85
CA SER A 132 6.60 -4.12 -3.20
C SER A 132 6.21 -3.19 -2.04
N LEU A 133 5.10 -3.47 -1.37
CA LEU A 133 4.66 -2.70 -0.21
C LEU A 133 5.66 -2.80 0.94
N VAL A 134 6.07 -4.02 1.30
CA VAL A 134 7.03 -4.27 2.40
C VAL A 134 8.33 -3.52 2.15
N LEU A 135 8.90 -3.64 0.94
CA LEU A 135 10.12 -2.93 0.58
C LEU A 135 9.95 -1.40 0.62
N GLY A 136 8.79 -0.89 0.20
CA GLY A 136 8.50 0.53 0.29
C GLY A 136 8.46 1.05 1.73
N TYR A 137 7.86 0.28 2.64
CA TYR A 137 7.90 0.58 4.07
C TYR A 137 9.32 0.52 4.64
N CYS A 138 10.13 -0.48 4.25
CA CYS A 138 11.52 -0.60 4.69
C CYS A 138 12.36 0.61 4.25
N ILE A 139 12.19 1.05 2.99
CA ILE A 139 12.94 2.19 2.46
C ILE A 139 12.49 3.49 3.12
N ALA A 140 11.19 3.67 3.36
CA ALA A 140 10.68 4.83 4.08
C ALA A 140 11.20 4.91 5.53
N ALA A 141 11.29 3.77 6.20
CA ALA A 141 11.89 3.68 7.53
C ALA A 141 13.39 4.02 7.50
N LEU A 142 14.12 3.53 6.50
CA LEU A 142 15.55 3.86 6.28
C LEU A 142 15.74 5.36 6.03
N ASP A 143 14.92 5.94 5.15
CA ASP A 143 14.92 7.37 4.83
C ASP A 143 14.71 8.23 6.07
N THR A 144 13.71 7.87 6.88
CA THR A 144 13.42 8.57 8.14
C THR A 144 14.57 8.45 9.13
N PHE A 145 15.16 7.25 9.25
CA PHE A 145 16.30 7.02 10.12
C PHE A 145 17.51 7.88 9.73
N LEU A 146 17.84 7.92 8.44
CA LEU A 146 18.93 8.74 7.91
C LEU A 146 18.65 10.23 8.12
N HIS A 147 17.43 10.67 7.86
CA HIS A 147 17.00 12.05 8.06
C HIS A 147 17.20 12.50 9.52
N ASN A 148 16.74 11.70 10.48
CA ASN A 148 16.86 11.98 11.91
C ASN A 148 18.32 11.99 12.36
N LYS A 149 19.14 11.04 11.90
CA LYS A 149 20.56 10.96 12.22
C LYS A 149 21.35 12.17 11.70
N LEU A 150 21.00 12.67 10.51
CA LEU A 150 21.62 13.87 9.92
C LEU A 150 21.15 15.15 10.59
N ALA A 151 19.92 15.20 11.10
CA ALA A 151 19.38 16.32 11.84
C ALA A 151 20.00 16.44 13.25
N ALA A 152 20.20 15.32 13.94
CA ALA A 152 20.78 15.26 15.29
C ALA A 152 22.28 15.60 15.36
N LYS A 153 22.95 15.70 14.20
CA LYS A 153 24.39 16.03 14.10
C LYS A 153 24.64 17.54 13.88
N LYS A 154 23.60 18.36 14.06
CA LYS A 154 23.67 19.82 14.19
C LYS A 154 23.75 20.19 15.66
#